data_AF-A0A1S1GRV3-F1
#
_entry.id   AF-A0A1S1GRV3-F1
#
_cell.length_a   1.000
_cell.length_b   1.000
_cell.length_c   1.000
_cell.angle_alpha   90.00
_cell.angle_beta   90.00
_cell.angle_gamma   90.00
#
_symmetry.space_group_name_H-M   'P 1'
#
loop_
_entity.id
_entity.type
_entity.pdbx_description
1 polymer ?
#
loop_
_entity_poly.entity_id
_entity_poly.type
_entity_poly.pdbx_seq_one_letter_code
_entity_poly.pdbx_strand_id
1 'polypeptide(L)'
;MQHLIEQLIIEITEMNHRFERVKASEIDYDFYDVVQPYTKSIDSKLDDLKNYDKQIINMPYMTPTKFNLLISNIQSLSVECHFKRTSRKLFTEKIKSVQYDLKNILTHHV
;
A
#
# COMPACT_ATOMS: atom_id res chain seq x y z
N MET A 1 9.13 3.18 13.56
CA MET A 1 8.30 2.09 13.00
C MET A 1 6.79 2.37 13.12
N GLN A 2 6.19 2.48 14.32
CA GLN A 2 4.74 2.70 14.46
C GLN A 2 4.18 3.83 13.57
N HIS A 3 4.79 5.02 13.64
CA HIS A 3 4.37 6.16 12.81
C HIS A 3 4.40 5.86 11.30
N LEU A 4 5.38 5.08 10.84
CA LEU A 4 5.47 4.67 9.44
C LEU A 4 4.34 3.72 9.04
N ILE A 5 3.95 2.80 9.93
CA ILE A 5 2.80 1.90 9.70
C ILE A 5 1.50 2.70 9.65
N GLU A 6 1.31 3.67 10.55
CA GLU A 6 0.16 4.58 10.55
C GLU A 6 0.11 5.40 9.25
N GLN A 7 1.23 5.94 8.80
CA GLN A 7 1.33 6.62 7.50
C GLN A 7 0.94 5.69 6.35
N LEU A 8 1.43 4.46 6.32
CA LEU A 8 1.07 3.50 5.28
C LEU A 8 -0.43 3.14 5.31
N ILE A 9 -1.06 3.04 6.49
CA ILE A 9 -2.52 2.84 6.59
C ILE A 9 -3.29 4.02 5.99
N ILE A 10 -2.84 5.25 6.24
CA ILE A 10 -3.42 6.46 5.64
C ILE A 10 -3.25 6.42 4.11
N GLU A 11 -2.07 6.07 3.62
CA GLU A 11 -1.79 5.97 2.18
C GLU A 11 -2.67 4.91 1.51
N ILE A 12 -2.88 3.74 2.13
CA ILE A 12 -3.79 2.71 1.60
C ILE A 12 -5.24 3.21 1.54
N THR A 13 -5.65 4.03 2.50
CA THR A 13 -6.96 4.67 2.49
C THR A 13 -7.07 5.67 1.34
N GLU A 14 -6.03 6.49 1.13
CA GLU A 14 -5.95 7.43 0.02
C GLU A 14 -5.93 6.73 -1.34
N MET A 15 -5.20 5.63 -1.49
CA MET A 15 -5.22 4.80 -2.71
C MET A 15 -6.63 4.31 -3.01
N ASN A 16 -7.39 3.89 -2.00
CA ASN A 16 -8.79 3.52 -2.21
C ASN A 16 -9.64 4.71 -2.67
N HIS A 17 -9.46 5.90 -2.08
CA HIS A 17 -10.16 7.10 -2.52
C HIS A 17 -9.80 7.51 -3.95
N ARG A 18 -8.53 7.47 -4.33
CA ARG A 18 -8.08 7.76 -5.70
C ARG A 18 -8.65 6.78 -6.70
N PHE A 19 -8.67 5.50 -6.34
CA PHE A 19 -9.28 4.45 -7.14
C PHE A 19 -10.77 4.72 -7.40
N GLU A 20 -11.55 5.05 -6.36
CA GLU A 20 -12.96 5.38 -6.56
C GLU A 20 -13.15 6.65 -7.39
N ARG A 21 -12.27 7.65 -7.26
CA ARG A 21 -12.31 8.86 -8.11
C ARG A 21 -12.07 8.56 -9.58
N VAL A 22 -11.08 7.74 -9.94
CA VAL A 22 -10.84 7.38 -11.36
C VAL A 22 -11.95 6.50 -11.91
N LYS A 23 -12.58 5.67 -11.07
CA LYS A 23 -13.76 4.88 -11.44
C LYS A 23 -15.00 5.72 -11.65
N ALA A 24 -15.20 6.77 -10.87
CA ALA A 24 -16.35 7.66 -11.02
C ALA A 24 -16.18 8.62 -12.20
N SER A 25 -14.96 9.13 -12.41
CA SER A 25 -14.66 10.10 -13.46
C SER A 25 -14.34 9.48 -14.83
N GLU A 26 -13.95 8.20 -14.86
CA GLU A 26 -13.45 7.53 -16.07
C GLU A 26 -12.25 8.26 -16.71
N ILE A 27 -11.46 8.95 -15.88
CA ILE A 27 -10.25 9.69 -16.27
C ILE A 27 -9.08 9.16 -15.45
N ASP A 28 -8.00 8.79 -16.16
CA ASP A 28 -6.74 8.39 -15.54
C ASP A 28 -5.99 9.63 -15.04
N TYR A 29 -5.24 9.50 -13.94
CA TYR A 29 -4.34 10.59 -13.53
C TYR A 29 -3.16 10.70 -14.51
N ASP A 30 -2.62 11.92 -14.63
CA ASP A 30 -1.41 12.15 -15.42
C ASP A 30 -0.20 11.41 -14.82
N PHE A 31 0.59 10.79 -15.70
CA PHE A 31 1.70 9.96 -15.28
C PHE A 31 2.82 10.76 -14.63
N TYR A 32 3.22 11.89 -15.21
CA TYR A 32 4.38 12.66 -14.76
C TYR A 32 4.03 13.60 -13.61
N ASP A 33 2.84 14.17 -13.62
CA ASP A 33 2.42 15.14 -12.62
C ASP A 33 1.88 14.49 -11.35
N VAL A 34 1.31 13.27 -11.46
CA VAL A 34 0.62 12.63 -10.33
C VAL A 34 1.16 11.24 -10.03
N VAL A 35 1.14 10.32 -11.00
CA VAL A 35 1.44 8.90 -10.73
C VAL A 35 2.89 8.75 -10.28
N GLN A 36 3.85 9.24 -11.06
CA GLN A 36 5.28 9.07 -10.78
C GLN A 36 5.71 9.74 -9.46
N PRO A 37 5.31 10.99 -9.14
CA PRO A 37 5.64 11.59 -7.84
C PRO A 37 5.01 10.82 -6.67
N TYR A 38 3.76 10.36 -6.83
CA TYR A 38 3.06 9.61 -5.79
C TYR A 38 3.75 8.27 -5.51
N THR A 39 4.03 7.48 -6.55
CA THR A 39 4.68 6.18 -6.40
C THR A 39 6.07 6.30 -5.80
N LYS A 40 6.86 7.32 -6.19
CA LYS A 40 8.16 7.62 -5.56
C LYS A 40 8.05 7.90 -4.06
N SER A 41 7.02 8.64 -3.64
CA SER A 41 6.76 8.92 -2.22
C SER A 41 6.39 7.65 -1.46
N ILE A 42 5.67 6.71 -2.09
CA ILE A 42 5.36 5.40 -1.50
C ILE A 42 6.61 4.53 -1.44
N ASP A 43 7.39 4.45 -2.51
CA ASP A 43 8.64 3.67 -2.55
C ASP A 43 9.60 4.11 -1.45
N SER A 44 9.76 5.41 -1.19
CA SER A 44 10.57 5.92 -0.08
C SER A 44 10.08 5.41 1.28
N LYS A 45 8.77 5.40 1.53
CA LYS A 45 8.20 4.85 2.78
C LYS A 45 8.41 3.35 2.91
N LEU A 46 8.35 2.63 1.78
CA LEU A 46 8.58 1.19 1.76
C LEU A 46 10.05 0.84 1.95
N ASP A 47 10.98 1.66 1.46
CA ASP A 47 12.41 1.54 1.74
C ASP A 47 12.70 1.77 3.22
N ASP A 48 12.07 2.78 3.84
CA ASP A 48 12.12 2.97 5.28
C ASP A 48 11.55 1.76 6.04
N LEU A 49 10.48 1.15 5.53
CA LEU A 49 9.85 -0.03 6.15
C LEU A 49 10.76 -1.26 6.10
N LYS A 50 11.52 -1.43 5.00
CA LYS A 50 12.49 -2.54 4.85
C LYS A 50 13.59 -2.50 5.91
N ASN A 51 13.92 -1.33 6.47
CA ASN A 51 14.86 -1.23 7.59
C ASN A 51 14.37 -1.91 8.88
N TYR A 52 13.08 -2.22 8.96
CA TYR A 52 12.44 -2.94 10.07
C TYR A 52 12.11 -4.41 9.73
N ASP A 53 12.64 -4.95 8.62
CA ASP A 53 12.33 -6.30 8.13
C ASP A 53 12.46 -7.36 9.24
N LYS A 54 13.60 -7.41 9.94
CA LYS A 54 13.89 -8.38 11.00
C LYS A 54 12.92 -8.27 12.17
N GLN A 55 12.44 -7.06 12.48
CA GLN A 55 11.46 -6.87 13.54
C GLN A 55 10.10 -7.40 13.08
N ILE A 56 9.69 -7.05 11.87
CA ILE A 56 8.39 -7.39 11.31
C ILE A 56 8.25 -8.88 11.05
N ILE A 57 9.24 -9.55 10.47
CA ILE A 57 9.16 -11.00 10.16
C ILE A 57 9.08 -11.89 11.41
N ASN A 58 9.49 -11.37 12.57
CA ASN A 58 9.41 -12.08 13.85
C ASN A 58 8.08 -11.83 14.59
N MET A 59 7.20 -10.97 14.05
CA MET A 59 5.88 -10.74 14.62
C MET A 59 4.93 -11.91 14.33
N PRO A 60 3.92 -12.14 15.18
CA PRO A 60 2.87 -13.10 14.91
C PRO A 60 2.23 -12.89 13.52
N TYR A 61 2.02 -14.00 12.82
CA TYR A 61 1.41 -14.05 11.49
C TYR A 61 2.22 -13.39 10.36
N MET A 62 3.45 -12.93 10.62
CA MET A 62 4.37 -12.44 9.60
C MET A 62 5.44 -13.49 9.26
N THR A 63 5.90 -13.44 8.01
CA THR A 63 7.01 -14.25 7.48
C THR A 63 7.76 -13.41 6.45
N PRO A 64 9.00 -13.77 6.06
CA PRO A 64 9.70 -13.08 4.98
C PRO A 64 8.88 -13.01 3.68
N THR A 65 8.21 -14.11 3.31
CA THR A 65 7.34 -14.15 2.12
C THR A 65 6.16 -13.20 2.23
N LYS A 66 5.49 -13.17 3.39
CA LYS A 66 4.38 -12.23 3.62
C LYS A 66 4.83 -10.78 3.61
N PHE A 67 6.00 -10.49 4.19
CA PHE A 67 6.55 -9.14 4.18
C PHE A 67 6.85 -8.68 2.76
N ASN A 68 7.51 -9.49 1.95
CA ASN A 68 7.77 -9.17 0.54
C ASN A 68 6.48 -9.00 -0.26
N LEU A 69 5.47 -9.84 -0.01
CA LEU A 69 4.16 -9.72 -0.65
C LEU A 69 3.44 -8.43 -0.25
N LEU A 70 3.51 -8.04 1.03
CA LEU A 70 2.97 -6.78 1.53
C LEU A 70 3.61 -5.59 0.80
N ILE A 71 4.94 -5.54 0.73
CA ILE A 71 5.67 -4.48 -0.01
C ILE A 71 5.21 -4.43 -1.48
N SER A 72 5.25 -5.58 -2.17
CA SER A 72 4.85 -5.66 -3.58
C SER A 72 3.41 -5.23 -3.82
N ASN A 73 2.50 -5.59 -2.90
CA ASN A 73 1.09 -5.20 -3.00
C ASN A 73 0.92 -3.70 -2.81
N ILE A 74 1.61 -3.08 -1.84
CA ILE A 74 1.55 -1.62 -1.64
C ILE A 74 2.08 -0.88 -2.87
N GLN A 75 3.21 -1.32 -3.44
CA GLN A 75 3.76 -0.73 -4.67
C GLN A 75 2.75 -0.82 -5.83
N SER A 76 2.19 -2.01 -6.03
CA SER A 76 1.20 -2.24 -7.07
C SER A 76 -0.06 -1.38 -6.88
N LEU A 77 -0.59 -1.28 -5.66
CA LEU A 77 -1.73 -0.43 -5.33
C LEU A 77 -1.43 1.06 -5.60
N SER A 78 -0.22 1.50 -5.28
CA SER A 78 0.20 2.90 -5.50
C SER A 78 0.15 3.31 -6.97
N VAL A 79 0.32 2.36 -7.89
CA VAL A 79 0.18 2.58 -9.34
C VAL A 79 -1.28 2.39 -9.76
N GLU A 80 -1.86 1.26 -9.40
CA GLU A 80 -3.19 0.83 -9.87
C GLU A 80 -4.32 1.77 -9.47
N CYS A 81 -4.19 2.49 -8.35
CA CYS A 81 -5.20 3.43 -7.87
C CYS A 81 -5.44 4.63 -8.78
N HIS A 82 -4.59 4.83 -9.78
CA HIS A 82 -4.66 5.95 -10.70
C HIS A 82 -5.32 5.65 -12.05
N PHE A 83 -5.67 4.39 -12.32
CA PHE A 83 -6.11 3.95 -13.64
C PHE A 83 -7.53 3.39 -13.60
N LYS A 84 -8.42 3.95 -14.43
CA LYS A 84 -9.81 3.50 -14.59
C LYS A 84 -9.94 2.07 -15.09
N ARG A 85 -8.92 1.56 -15.81
CA ARG A 85 -8.92 0.18 -16.32
C ARG A 85 -8.57 -0.87 -15.25
N THR A 86 -8.07 -0.45 -14.10
CA THR A 86 -7.76 -1.36 -12.98
C THR A 86 -8.99 -2.19 -12.59
N SER A 87 -8.82 -3.50 -12.42
CA SER A 87 -9.92 -4.39 -12.01
C SER A 87 -10.36 -4.08 -10.58
N ARG A 88 -11.64 -3.72 -10.42
CA ARG A 88 -12.23 -3.44 -9.09
C ARG A 88 -12.10 -4.63 -8.14
N LYS A 89 -12.36 -5.84 -8.64
CA LYS A 89 -12.26 -7.06 -7.82
C LYS A 89 -10.84 -7.23 -7.28
N LEU A 90 -9.85 -7.25 -8.18
CA LEU A 90 -8.45 -7.50 -7.81
C LEU A 90 -7.90 -6.39 -6.91
N PHE A 91 -8.25 -5.14 -7.19
CA PHE A 91 -7.81 -4.00 -6.40
C PHE A 91 -8.38 -4.07 -4.96
N THR A 92 -9.68 -4.29 -4.81
CA THR A 92 -10.32 -4.36 -3.50
C THR A 92 -9.85 -5.58 -2.68
N GLU A 93 -9.60 -6.72 -3.32
CA GLU A 93 -9.00 -7.89 -2.65
C GLU A 93 -7.60 -7.56 -2.10
N LYS A 94 -6.78 -6.88 -2.90
CA LYS A 94 -5.43 -6.46 -2.53
C LYS A 94 -5.43 -5.42 -1.40
N ILE A 95 -6.32 -4.42 -1.46
CA ILE A 95 -6.51 -3.44 -0.36
C ILE A 95 -6.82 -4.16 0.95
N LYS A 96 -7.78 -5.09 0.95
CA LYS A 96 -8.16 -5.82 2.16
C LYS A 96 -7.00 -6.63 2.74
N SER A 97 -6.23 -7.30 1.89
CA SER A 97 -5.03 -8.04 2.31
C SER A 97 -4.01 -7.13 2.98
N VAL A 98 -3.68 -6.01 2.34
CA VAL A 98 -2.70 -5.05 2.88
C VAL A 98 -3.18 -4.42 4.18
N GLN A 99 -4.45 -4.01 4.27
CA GLN A 99 -5.02 -3.45 5.49
C GLN A 99 -4.95 -4.44 6.66
N TYR A 100 -5.23 -5.72 6.40
CA TYR A 100 -5.11 -6.76 7.40
C TYR A 100 -3.67 -6.90 7.91
N ASP A 101 -2.70 -7.00 6.99
CA ASP A 101 -1.29 -7.16 7.34
C ASP A 101 -0.75 -5.94 8.11
N LEU A 102 -1.06 -4.71 7.66
CA LEU A 102 -0.65 -3.47 8.36
C LEU A 102 -1.28 -3.36 9.75
N LYS A 103 -2.55 -3.72 9.90
CA LYS A 103 -3.23 -3.74 11.21
C LYS A 103 -2.61 -4.79 12.14
N ASN A 104 -2.25 -5.95 11.61
CA ASN A 104 -1.58 -7.00 12.37
C ASN A 104 -0.22 -6.53 12.90
N ILE A 105 0.58 -5.88 12.05
CA ILE A 105 1.87 -5.29 12.43
C ILE A 105 1.67 -4.20 13.50
N LEU A 106 0.68 -3.31 13.32
CA LEU A 106 0.39 -2.24 14.29
C LEU A 106 -0.02 -2.79 15.67
N THR A 107 -0.81 -3.87 15.68
CA THR A 107 -1.34 -4.47 16.91
C THR A 107 -0.25 -5.19 17.72
N HIS A 108 0.68 -5.88 17.04
CA HIS A 108 1.75 -6.67 17.68
C HIS A 108 3.07 -5.91 17.82
N HIS A 109 3.11 -4.62 17.45
CA HIS A 109 4.22 -3.72 17.77
C HIS A 109 4.15 -3.19 19.20
N VAL A 110 3.01 -3.34 19.89
CA VAL A 110 2.80 -2.91 21.29
C VAL A 110 3.41 -3.91 22.27
#